data_AF-A0AAV8WVD9-F1
#
_entry.id   AF-A0AAV8WVD9-F1
#
_cell.length_a   1.000
_cell.length_b   1.000
_cell.length_c   1.000
_cell.angle_alpha   90.00
_cell.angle_beta   90.00
_cell.angle_gamma   90.00
#
_symmetry.space_group_name_H-M   'P 1'
#
loop_
_entity.id
_entity.type
_entity.pdbx_description
1 polymer ?
#
loop_
_entity_poly.entity_id
_entity_poly.type
_entity_poly.pdbx_seq_one_letter_code
_entity_poly.pdbx_strand_id
1 'polypeptide(L)'
;MIYNTLIPLEYEMCVEAAKEEIKNVVSVYLTTDCWTSKKNESFMAVTGHFIDKNFKMKSILLDCDILDASHIALNLATRLKETVQEWDLENKIILTVSDNASNIKSAISTELGWKFFGCFAHTLNLTVQDALILVLPIIDKVKTIVSHFKRSTIANSKLMQFQKQSGIDIPKKLIQDVSTRWNSTFYMLQRFKKYDLQ
;
A
#
# COMPACT_ATOMS: atom_id res chain seq x y z
N MET A 1 -34.22 2.90 0.86
CA MET A 1 -34.38 1.59 0.20
C MET A 1 -33.06 1.05 -0.34
N ILE A 2 -32.31 1.80 -1.18
CA ILE A 2 -31.05 1.27 -1.76
C ILE A 2 -29.98 0.95 -0.69
N TYR A 3 -29.69 1.89 0.20
CA TYR A 3 -28.59 1.77 1.17
C TYR A 3 -28.79 0.66 2.23
N ASN A 4 -30.00 0.51 2.78
CA ASN A 4 -30.28 -0.46 3.86
C ASN A 4 -30.78 -1.82 3.37
N THR A 5 -30.90 -2.03 2.06
CA THR A 5 -31.54 -3.26 1.53
C THR A 5 -30.83 -3.80 0.31
N LEU A 6 -30.61 -2.99 -0.72
CA LEU A 6 -29.94 -3.46 -1.94
C LEU A 6 -28.43 -3.63 -1.75
N ILE A 7 -27.75 -2.70 -1.07
CA ILE A 7 -26.31 -2.80 -0.84
C ILE A 7 -25.94 -4.04 0.02
N PRO A 8 -26.60 -4.30 1.16
CA PRO A 8 -26.35 -5.51 1.95
C PRO A 8 -26.62 -6.79 1.16
N LEU A 9 -27.72 -6.83 0.38
CA LEU A 9 -28.06 -7.99 -0.43
C LEU A 9 -27.00 -8.27 -1.50
N GLU A 10 -26.59 -7.26 -2.26
CA GLU A 10 -25.54 -7.40 -3.28
C GLU A 10 -24.20 -7.79 -2.65
N TYR A 11 -23.88 -7.25 -1.46
CA TYR A 11 -22.71 -7.65 -0.70
C TYR A 11 -22.75 -9.13 -0.32
N GLU A 12 -23.85 -9.61 0.27
CA GLU A 12 -24.03 -11.02 0.63
C GLU A 12 -23.92 -11.93 -0.61
N MET A 13 -24.54 -11.53 -1.73
CA MET A 13 -24.43 -12.27 -2.99
C MET A 13 -22.98 -12.37 -3.49
N CYS A 14 -22.21 -11.28 -3.41
CA CYS A 14 -20.80 -11.28 -3.79
C CYS A 14 -19.95 -12.16 -2.86
N VAL A 15 -20.21 -12.11 -1.55
CA VAL A 15 -19.52 -12.94 -0.55
C VAL A 15 -19.78 -14.42 -0.80
N GLU A 16 -21.03 -14.81 -1.03
CA GLU A 16 -21.37 -16.22 -1.31
C GLU A 16 -20.77 -16.71 -2.63
N ALA A 17 -20.78 -15.89 -3.67
CA ALA A 17 -20.10 -16.22 -4.93
C ALA A 17 -18.58 -16.40 -4.74
N ALA A 18 -17.94 -15.52 -3.95
CA ALA A 18 -16.52 -15.61 -3.63
C ALA A 18 -16.20 -16.86 -2.79
N LYS A 19 -17.05 -17.18 -1.81
CA LYS A 19 -16.92 -18.40 -0.98
C LYS A 19 -16.99 -19.64 -1.84
N GLU A 20 -17.94 -19.73 -2.77
CA GLU A 20 -18.06 -20.89 -3.66
C GLU A 20 -16.85 -21.01 -4.61
N GLU A 21 -16.28 -19.89 -5.06
CA GLU A 21 -15.08 -19.91 -5.91
C GLU A 21 -13.84 -20.44 -5.18
N ILE A 22 -13.68 -20.10 -3.89
CA ILE A 22 -12.51 -20.50 -3.10
C ILE A 22 -12.69 -21.82 -2.34
N LYS A 23 -13.92 -22.29 -2.13
CA LYS A 23 -14.25 -23.47 -1.30
C LYS A 23 -13.38 -24.69 -1.56
N ASN A 24 -13.21 -25.04 -2.84
CA ASN A 24 -12.55 -26.27 -3.28
C ASN A 24 -11.07 -26.08 -3.65
N VAL A 25 -10.47 -24.95 -3.28
CA VAL A 25 -9.04 -24.73 -3.55
C VAL A 25 -8.19 -25.62 -2.66
N VAL A 26 -7.10 -26.15 -3.23
CA VAL A 26 -6.15 -27.00 -2.50
C VAL A 26 -5.10 -26.15 -1.76
N SER A 27 -4.81 -24.96 -2.28
CA SER A 27 -3.72 -24.13 -1.80
C SER A 27 -4.05 -22.66 -1.98
N VAL A 28 -3.78 -21.87 -0.94
CA VAL A 28 -3.98 -20.42 -0.91
C VAL A 28 -2.70 -19.73 -0.50
N TYR A 29 -2.43 -18.63 -1.17
CA TYR A 29 -1.37 -17.68 -0.84
C TYR A 29 -2.04 -16.42 -0.34
N LEU A 30 -1.62 -15.90 0.80
CA LEU A 30 -2.19 -14.69 1.35
C LEU A 30 -1.33 -13.49 0.99
N THR A 31 -1.95 -12.36 0.69
CA THR A 31 -1.32 -11.06 0.87
C THR A 31 -2.05 -10.30 1.97
N THR A 32 -1.31 -9.55 2.77
CA THR A 32 -1.89 -8.65 3.76
C THR A 32 -1.21 -7.30 3.72
N ASP A 33 -1.99 -6.24 3.92
CA ASP A 33 -1.49 -4.87 4.01
C ASP A 33 -2.15 -4.17 5.19
N CYS A 34 -1.37 -3.39 5.93
CA CYS A 34 -1.84 -2.60 7.06
C CYS A 34 -1.52 -1.13 6.81
N TRP A 35 -2.52 -0.26 6.94
CA TRP A 35 -2.30 1.18 6.77
C TRP A 35 -3.14 1.99 7.75
N THR A 36 -2.68 3.21 8.00
CA THR A 36 -3.43 4.19 8.78
C THR A 36 -4.16 5.14 7.82
N SER A 37 -5.47 5.27 8.02
CA SER A 37 -6.33 6.18 7.27
C SER A 37 -6.02 7.64 7.60
N LYS A 38 -6.52 8.58 6.78
CA LYS A 38 -6.40 10.02 7.06
C LYS A 38 -7.13 10.44 8.35
N LYS A 39 -8.08 9.63 8.82
CA LYS A 39 -8.79 9.83 10.08
C LYS A 39 -8.07 9.19 11.28
N ASN A 40 -6.85 8.69 11.07
CA ASN A 40 -6.06 8.00 12.09
C ASN A 40 -6.67 6.66 12.54
N GLU A 41 -7.45 6.02 11.67
CA GLU A 41 -7.96 4.66 11.88
C GLU A 41 -7.00 3.67 11.26
N SER A 42 -6.76 2.56 11.95
CA SER A 42 -5.89 1.51 11.45
C SER A 42 -6.70 0.47 10.70
N PHE A 43 -6.28 0.10 9.50
CA PHE A 43 -6.93 -0.90 8.68
C PHE A 43 -6.00 -2.07 8.41
N MET A 44 -6.61 -3.23 8.19
CA MET A 44 -5.95 -4.43 7.67
C MET A 44 -6.80 -5.01 6.54
N ALA A 45 -6.17 -5.28 5.41
CA ALA A 45 -6.79 -6.04 4.33
C ALA A 45 -6.07 -7.37 4.16
N VAL A 46 -6.84 -8.44 3.98
CA VAL A 46 -6.35 -9.80 3.74
C VAL A 46 -6.93 -10.29 2.41
N THR A 47 -6.06 -10.65 1.47
CA THR A 47 -6.45 -11.16 0.15
C THR A 47 -5.92 -12.58 -0.03
N GLY A 48 -6.80 -13.50 -0.41
CA GLY A 48 -6.47 -14.86 -0.78
C GLY A 48 -6.21 -14.98 -2.28
N HIS A 49 -5.12 -15.64 -2.65
CA HIS A 49 -4.72 -15.88 -4.02
C HIS A 49 -4.60 -17.39 -4.27
N PHE A 50 -5.14 -17.85 -5.39
CA PHE A 50 -5.11 -19.25 -5.78
C PHE A 50 -5.15 -19.38 -7.30
N ILE A 51 -4.92 -20.61 -7.77
CA ILE A 51 -5.03 -20.96 -9.19
C ILE A 51 -6.29 -21.81 -9.35
N ASP A 52 -7.19 -21.39 -10.25
CA ASP A 52 -8.42 -22.12 -10.53
C ASP A 52 -8.17 -23.36 -11.41
N LYS A 53 -9.24 -24.14 -11.64
CA LYS A 53 -9.21 -25.35 -12.50
C LYS A 53 -8.80 -25.08 -13.96
N ASN A 54 -8.82 -23.82 -14.40
CA ASN A 54 -8.43 -23.40 -15.75
C ASN A 54 -7.02 -22.81 -15.79
N PHE A 55 -6.22 -23.00 -14.73
CA PHE A 55 -4.89 -22.44 -14.57
C PHE A 55 -4.86 -20.91 -14.59
N LYS A 56 -5.95 -20.26 -14.15
CA LYS A 56 -5.99 -18.80 -14.00
C LYS A 56 -5.77 -18.41 -12.55
N MET A 57 -4.89 -17.45 -12.34
CA MET A 57 -4.73 -16.82 -11.04
C MET A 57 -6.00 -16.04 -10.69
N LYS A 58 -6.51 -16.28 -9.48
CA LYS A 58 -7.64 -15.59 -8.87
C LYS A 58 -7.21 -14.96 -7.57
N SER A 59 -7.83 -13.85 -7.24
CA SER A 59 -7.58 -13.07 -6.04
C SER A 59 -8.92 -12.64 -5.45
N ILE A 60 -9.15 -12.95 -4.17
CA ILE A 60 -10.38 -12.62 -3.46
C ILE A 60 -9.99 -11.86 -2.19
N LEU A 61 -10.58 -10.68 -2.00
CA LEU A 61 -10.48 -9.95 -0.74
C LEU A 61 -11.29 -10.72 0.30
N LEU A 62 -10.61 -11.31 1.28
CA LEU A 62 -11.22 -12.13 2.32
C LEU A 62 -11.76 -11.25 3.45
N ASP A 63 -11.00 -10.20 3.77
CA ASP A 63 -11.34 -9.26 4.83
C ASP A 63 -10.69 -7.90 4.58
N CYS A 64 -11.36 -6.85 5.04
CA CYS A 64 -10.85 -5.49 5.06
C CYS A 64 -11.58 -4.69 6.15
N ASP A 65 -10.98 -4.59 7.33
CA ASP A 65 -11.62 -3.97 8.47
C ASP A 65 -10.66 -3.14 9.33
N ILE A 66 -11.24 -2.39 10.26
CA ILE A 66 -10.54 -1.58 11.24
C ILE A 66 -9.89 -2.52 12.28
N LEU A 67 -8.62 -2.27 12.54
CA LEU A 67 -7.91 -2.84 13.68
C LEU A 67 -8.15 -1.93 14.89
N ASP A 68 -9.17 -2.27 15.68
CA ASP A 68 -9.55 -1.53 16.91
C ASP A 68 -8.50 -1.68 18.03
N ALA A 69 -7.61 -2.66 17.91
CA ALA A 69 -6.55 -2.93 18.85
C ALA A 69 -5.20 -2.40 18.33
N SER A 70 -4.24 -2.21 19.25
CA SER A 70 -2.87 -1.83 18.89
C SER A 70 -2.26 -2.83 17.91
N HIS A 71 -1.41 -2.35 16.97
CA HIS A 71 -0.68 -3.15 15.97
C HIS A 71 0.40 -4.05 16.57
N ILE A 72 0.09 -4.77 17.65
CA ILE A 72 0.97 -5.76 18.25
C ILE A 72 0.79 -7.06 17.47
N ALA A 73 1.87 -7.84 17.34
CA ALA A 73 1.90 -9.08 16.58
C ALA A 73 0.73 -10.03 16.91
N LEU A 74 0.36 -10.12 18.19
CA LEU A 74 -0.75 -10.96 18.65
C LEU A 74 -2.10 -10.57 18.04
N ASN A 75 -2.42 -9.27 17.99
CA ASN A 75 -3.71 -8.81 17.45
C ASN A 75 -3.79 -9.03 15.94
N LEU A 76 -2.69 -8.79 15.23
CA LEU A 76 -2.58 -9.08 13.79
C LEU A 76 -2.74 -10.59 13.51
N ALA A 77 -2.12 -11.43 14.35
CA ALA A 77 -2.23 -12.89 14.24
C ALA A 77 -3.66 -13.36 14.47
N THR A 78 -4.31 -12.86 15.53
CA THR A 78 -5.72 -13.16 15.81
C THR A 78 -6.61 -12.80 14.64
N ARG A 79 -6.48 -11.59 14.08
CA ARG A 79 -7.30 -11.16 12.95
C ARG A 79 -7.09 -12.04 11.72
N LEU A 80 -5.83 -12.31 11.35
CA LEU A 80 -5.51 -13.22 10.25
C LEU A 80 -6.13 -14.61 10.45
N LYS A 81 -6.05 -15.13 11.68
CA LYS A 81 -6.60 -16.45 12.03
C LYS A 81 -8.12 -16.48 11.90
N GLU A 82 -8.81 -15.48 12.44
CA GLU A 82 -10.27 -15.32 12.32
C GLU A 82 -10.69 -15.24 10.84
N THR A 83 -9.99 -14.42 10.04
CA THR A 83 -10.27 -14.32 8.60
C THR A 83 -10.14 -15.68 7.91
N VAL A 84 -9.05 -16.43 8.10
CA VAL A 84 -8.93 -17.74 7.42
C VAL A 84 -9.90 -18.79 7.95
N GLN A 85 -10.36 -18.65 9.21
CA GLN A 85 -11.38 -19.50 9.82
C GLN A 85 -12.75 -19.29 9.19
N GLU A 86 -13.17 -18.04 9.04
CA GLU A 86 -14.45 -17.67 8.41
C GLU A 86 -14.58 -18.18 6.97
N TRP A 87 -13.45 -18.39 6.29
CA TRP A 87 -13.36 -18.86 4.91
C TRP A 87 -12.97 -20.34 4.76
N ASP A 88 -12.79 -21.08 5.87
CA ASP A 88 -12.37 -22.50 5.87
C ASP A 88 -11.05 -22.75 5.12
N LEU A 89 -10.04 -21.92 5.43
CA LEU A 89 -8.73 -21.90 4.76
C LEU A 89 -7.54 -22.22 5.68
N GLU A 90 -7.74 -22.42 6.99
CA GLU A 90 -6.64 -22.61 7.97
C GLU A 90 -5.56 -23.58 7.51
N ASN A 91 -5.96 -24.74 6.99
CA ASN A 91 -5.05 -25.81 6.57
C ASN A 91 -4.60 -25.71 5.10
N LYS A 92 -4.98 -24.64 4.40
CA LYS A 92 -4.71 -24.44 2.96
C LYS A 92 -3.67 -23.34 2.71
N ILE A 93 -3.21 -22.64 3.75
CA ILE A 93 -2.27 -21.53 3.63
C ILE A 93 -0.86 -22.04 3.35
N ILE A 94 -0.32 -21.73 2.17
CA ILE A 94 1.03 -22.14 1.76
C ILE A 94 2.08 -21.08 2.11
N LEU A 95 1.73 -19.81 1.92
CA LEU A 95 2.62 -18.67 2.10
C LEU A 95 1.81 -17.40 2.29
N THR A 96 2.29 -16.52 3.17
CA THR A 96 1.75 -15.18 3.35
C THR A 96 2.79 -14.13 2.97
N VAL A 97 2.38 -13.16 2.17
CA VAL A 97 3.19 -12.02 1.75
C VAL A 97 2.66 -10.76 2.43
N SER A 98 3.53 -9.99 3.05
CA SER A 98 3.18 -8.68 3.62
C SER A 98 4.32 -7.69 3.40
N ASP A 99 4.13 -6.44 3.81
CA ASP A 99 5.26 -5.56 4.06
C ASP A 99 6.28 -6.20 5.04
N ASN A 100 7.49 -5.66 5.07
CA ASN A 100 8.56 -6.19 5.91
C ASN A 100 8.49 -5.66 7.36
N ALA A 101 7.33 -5.18 7.82
CA ALA A 101 7.22 -4.66 9.19
C ALA A 101 7.41 -5.78 10.22
N SER A 102 8.07 -5.46 11.33
CA SER A 102 8.42 -6.43 12.37
C SER A 102 7.21 -7.14 12.96
N ASN A 103 6.13 -6.39 13.17
CA ASN A 103 4.95 -6.90 13.88
C ASN A 103 4.15 -7.89 13.03
N ILE A 104 3.93 -7.60 11.74
CA ILE A 104 3.22 -8.52 10.84
C ILE A 104 4.07 -9.75 10.53
N LYS A 105 5.40 -9.59 10.39
CA LYS A 105 6.31 -10.72 10.25
C LYS A 105 6.25 -11.65 11.46
N SER A 106 6.26 -11.09 12.68
CA SER A 106 6.13 -11.85 13.92
C SER A 106 4.75 -12.50 14.04
N ALA A 107 3.68 -11.80 13.68
CA ALA A 107 2.32 -12.35 13.66
C ALA A 107 2.24 -13.60 12.77
N ILE A 108 2.74 -13.50 11.54
CA ILE A 108 2.68 -14.59 10.57
C ILE A 108 3.61 -15.74 10.97
N SER A 109 4.88 -15.45 11.28
CA SER A 109 5.90 -16.50 11.44
C SER A 109 5.96 -17.07 12.86
N THR A 110 5.84 -16.22 13.88
CA THR A 110 6.04 -16.59 15.28
C THR A 110 4.72 -17.01 15.93
N GLU A 111 3.67 -16.19 15.79
CA GLU A 111 2.38 -16.45 16.46
C GLU A 111 1.56 -17.52 15.73
N LEU A 112 1.48 -17.45 14.39
CA LEU A 112 0.71 -18.39 13.58
C LEU A 112 1.52 -19.58 13.04
N GLY A 113 2.85 -19.49 13.05
CA GLY A 113 3.72 -20.54 12.49
C GLY A 113 3.63 -20.67 10.96
N TRP A 114 3.08 -19.67 10.26
CA TRP A 114 2.93 -19.67 8.81
C TRP A 114 4.22 -19.24 8.11
N LYS A 115 4.38 -19.64 6.84
CA LYS A 115 5.49 -19.17 6.02
C LYS A 115 5.29 -17.71 5.63
N PHE A 116 6.30 -16.89 5.86
CA PHE A 116 6.32 -15.47 5.51
C PHE A 116 7.25 -15.19 4.32
N PHE A 117 6.82 -14.32 3.41
CA PHE A 117 7.69 -13.71 2.41
C PHE A 117 7.49 -12.20 2.36
N GLY A 118 8.60 -11.48 2.21
CA GLY A 118 8.57 -10.02 2.16
C GLY A 118 8.04 -9.47 0.84
N CYS A 119 7.30 -8.37 0.89
CA CYS A 119 6.85 -7.66 -0.29
C CYS A 119 8.05 -7.16 -1.12
N PHE A 120 8.16 -7.63 -2.35
CA PHE A 120 9.25 -7.25 -3.26
C PHE A 120 9.33 -5.74 -3.47
N ALA A 121 8.19 -5.06 -3.66
CA ALA A 121 8.16 -3.62 -3.86
C ALA A 121 8.68 -2.86 -2.63
N HIS A 122 8.40 -3.37 -1.43
CA HIS A 122 8.92 -2.80 -0.19
C HIS A 122 10.42 -3.07 -0.05
N THR A 123 10.89 -4.28 -0.35
CA THR A 123 12.33 -4.61 -0.37
C THR A 123 13.09 -3.71 -1.36
N LEU A 124 12.56 -3.53 -2.57
CA LEU A 124 13.13 -2.62 -3.56
C LEU A 124 13.16 -1.18 -3.05
N ASN A 125 12.09 -0.72 -2.40
CA ASN A 125 12.07 0.60 -1.75
C ASN A 125 13.22 0.74 -0.75
N LEU A 126 13.42 -0.23 0.14
CA LEU A 126 14.51 -0.21 1.12
C LEU A 126 15.87 -0.15 0.45
N THR A 127 16.11 -1.00 -0.56
CA THR A 127 17.37 -0.99 -1.33
C THR A 127 17.63 0.38 -1.98
N VAL A 128 16.61 1.00 -2.56
CA VAL A 128 16.75 2.33 -3.18
C VAL A 128 17.00 3.40 -2.11
N GLN A 129 16.29 3.37 -0.98
CA GLN A 129 16.50 4.32 0.11
C GLN A 129 17.94 4.24 0.66
N ASP A 130 18.46 3.03 0.85
CA ASP A 130 19.84 2.81 1.29
C ASP A 130 20.85 3.39 0.28
N ALA A 131 20.62 3.19 -1.03
CA ALA A 131 21.47 3.75 -2.07
C ALA A 131 21.40 5.29 -2.10
N LEU A 132 20.24 5.89 -1.82
CA LEU A 132 20.06 7.34 -1.79
C LEU A 132 20.78 8.03 -0.63
N ILE A 133 21.22 7.29 0.41
CA ILE A 133 21.99 7.83 1.54
C ILE A 133 23.19 8.66 1.06
N LEU A 134 23.86 8.19 0.00
CA LEU A 134 25.04 8.84 -0.59
C LEU A 134 24.76 10.24 -1.15
N VAL A 135 23.51 10.53 -1.50
CA VAL A 135 23.10 11.80 -2.13
C VAL A 135 22.03 12.55 -1.31
N LEU A 136 21.77 12.11 -0.07
CA LEU A 136 20.83 12.76 0.84
C LEU A 136 21.04 14.27 0.99
N PRO A 137 22.28 14.80 1.12
CA PRO A 137 22.48 16.24 1.24
C PRO A 137 21.94 17.05 0.05
N ILE A 138 21.99 16.49 -1.16
CA ILE A 138 21.43 17.14 -2.36
C ILE A 138 19.91 17.02 -2.35
N ILE A 139 19.40 15.83 -2.03
CA ILE A 139 17.96 15.58 -1.91
C ILE A 139 17.32 16.54 -0.90
N ASP A 140 17.94 16.76 0.26
CA ASP A 140 17.42 17.63 1.32
C ASP A 140 17.39 19.11 0.91
N LYS A 141 18.38 19.56 0.13
CA LYS A 141 18.36 20.90 -0.48
C LYS A 141 17.17 21.05 -1.42
N VAL A 142 16.97 20.08 -2.32
CA VAL A 142 15.82 20.08 -3.24
C VAL A 142 14.50 20.03 -2.47
N LYS A 143 14.38 19.17 -1.45
CA LYS A 143 13.21 19.09 -0.56
C LYS A 143 12.89 20.42 0.09
N THR A 144 13.90 21.15 0.55
CA THR A 144 13.75 22.46 1.18
C THR A 144 13.15 23.47 0.20
N ILE A 145 13.69 23.53 -1.02
CA ILE A 145 13.19 24.42 -2.07
C ILE A 145 11.75 24.05 -2.44
N VAL A 146 11.49 22.78 -2.73
CA VAL A 146 10.15 22.28 -3.06
C VAL A 146 9.14 22.59 -1.96
N SER A 147 9.52 22.41 -0.69
CA SER A 147 8.68 22.71 0.46
C SER A 147 8.32 24.19 0.56
N HIS A 148 9.26 25.09 0.25
CA HIS A 148 8.99 26.53 0.20
C HIS A 148 7.88 26.86 -0.82
N PHE A 149 8.00 26.39 -2.06
CA PHE A 149 7.00 26.61 -3.11
C PHE A 149 5.66 25.90 -2.87
N LYS A 150 5.65 24.83 -2.08
CA LYS A 150 4.42 24.14 -1.67
C LYS A 150 3.65 24.90 -0.59
N ARG A 151 4.36 25.50 0.36
CA ARG A 151 3.76 26.24 1.48
C ARG A 151 3.40 27.67 1.13
N SER A 152 4.13 28.31 0.21
CA SER A 152 3.88 29.71 -0.20
C SER A 152 3.08 29.79 -1.50
N THR A 153 1.83 30.25 -1.39
CA THR A 153 0.98 30.54 -2.56
C THR A 153 1.60 31.61 -3.45
N ILE A 154 2.23 32.64 -2.86
CA ILE A 154 2.90 33.72 -3.59
C ILE A 154 4.08 33.17 -4.40
N ALA A 155 4.95 32.36 -3.79
CA ALA A 155 6.09 31.77 -4.48
C ALA A 155 5.63 30.84 -5.62
N ASN A 156 4.58 30.05 -5.38
CA ASN A 156 3.99 29.18 -6.39
C ASN A 156 3.43 29.97 -7.58
N SER A 157 2.69 31.06 -7.32
CA SER A 157 2.16 31.94 -8.37
C SER A 157 3.29 32.57 -9.20
N LYS A 158 4.37 33.03 -8.55
CA LYS A 158 5.56 33.56 -9.25
C LYS A 158 6.22 32.49 -10.13
N LEU A 159 6.37 31.26 -9.62
CA LEU A 159 6.90 30.14 -10.41
C LEU A 159 6.01 29.81 -11.61
N MET A 160 4.68 29.85 -11.47
CA MET A 160 3.77 29.64 -12.59
C MET A 160 3.87 30.75 -13.64
N GLN A 161 3.99 32.00 -13.20
CA GLN A 161 4.15 33.15 -14.10
C GLN A 161 5.46 33.07 -14.88
N PHE A 162 6.57 32.75 -14.20
CA PHE A 162 7.87 32.55 -14.84
C PHE A 162 7.81 31.45 -15.91
N GLN A 163 7.21 30.30 -15.59
CA GLN A 163 7.04 29.21 -16.57
C GLN A 163 6.30 29.66 -17.83
N LYS A 164 5.22 30.45 -17.69
CA LYS A 164 4.49 31.00 -18.85
C LYS A 164 5.36 31.94 -19.68
N GLN A 165 6.14 32.81 -19.01
CA GLN A 165 7.04 33.75 -19.68
C GLN A 165 8.17 33.05 -20.43
N SER A 166 8.64 31.90 -19.93
CA SER A 166 9.63 31.04 -20.60
C SER A 166 9.06 30.13 -21.69
N GLY A 167 7.82 30.36 -22.14
CA GLY A 167 7.20 29.61 -23.25
C GLY A 167 6.63 28.24 -22.86
N ILE A 168 6.38 27.98 -21.57
CA ILE A 168 5.70 26.75 -21.13
C ILE A 168 4.18 26.99 -21.09
N ASP A 169 3.46 26.40 -22.05
CA ASP A 169 2.00 26.53 -22.19
C ASP A 169 1.22 26.06 -20.95
N ILE A 170 1.69 24.99 -20.30
CA ILE A 170 1.06 24.39 -19.12
C ILE A 170 2.04 24.40 -17.94
N PRO A 171 2.01 25.45 -17.10
CA PRO A 171 2.84 25.53 -15.90
C PRO A 171 2.59 24.34 -14.97
N LYS A 172 3.68 23.77 -14.46
CA LYS A 172 3.64 22.63 -13.56
C LYS A 172 4.06 23.06 -12.16
N LYS A 173 3.42 22.46 -11.14
CA LYS A 173 3.81 22.63 -9.74
C LYS A 173 4.99 21.70 -9.43
N LEU A 174 5.82 22.06 -8.45
CA LEU A 174 6.81 21.13 -7.90
C LEU A 174 6.12 19.94 -7.21
N ILE A 175 6.78 18.78 -7.21
CA ILE A 175 6.31 17.54 -6.58
C ILE A 175 7.06 17.36 -5.26
N GLN A 176 6.34 17.12 -4.17
CA GLN A 176 6.94 16.89 -2.87
C GLN A 176 7.31 15.41 -2.71
N ASP A 177 8.47 15.17 -2.11
CA ASP A 177 8.91 13.84 -1.72
C ASP A 177 8.05 13.26 -0.57
N VAL A 178 7.86 11.95 -0.62
CA VAL A 178 7.25 11.11 0.42
C VAL A 178 8.27 10.03 0.75
N SER A 179 8.99 10.19 1.86
CA SER A 179 10.15 9.36 2.23
C SER A 179 9.86 7.85 2.26
N THR A 180 8.62 7.45 2.53
CA THR A 180 8.20 6.04 2.54
C THR A 180 8.05 5.42 1.14
N ARG A 181 8.19 6.21 0.07
CA ARG A 181 8.03 5.77 -1.33
C ARG A 181 9.14 6.32 -2.22
N TRP A 182 10.12 5.48 -2.56
CA TRP A 182 11.29 5.83 -3.37
C TRP A 182 10.97 6.54 -4.69
N ASN A 183 9.86 6.18 -5.33
CA ASN A 183 9.44 6.77 -6.59
C ASN A 183 9.12 8.27 -6.44
N SER A 184 8.69 8.72 -5.25
CA SER A 184 8.40 10.13 -5.01
C SER A 184 9.67 10.99 -4.97
N THR A 185 10.79 10.49 -4.43
CA THR A 185 12.10 11.14 -4.54
C THR A 185 12.48 11.31 -6.01
N PHE A 186 12.35 10.24 -6.81
CA PHE A 186 12.64 10.28 -8.24
C PHE A 186 11.79 11.33 -8.97
N TYR A 187 10.48 11.35 -8.74
CA TYR A 187 9.58 12.32 -9.36
C TYR A 187 9.85 13.76 -8.91
N MET A 188 10.23 13.97 -7.64
CA MET A 188 10.65 15.29 -7.14
C MET A 188 11.89 15.76 -7.91
N LEU A 189 12.94 14.95 -7.97
CA LEU A 189 14.20 15.30 -8.63
C LEU A 189 14.01 15.49 -10.15
N GLN A 190 13.25 14.61 -10.80
CA GLN A 190 12.94 14.72 -12.22
C GLN A 190 12.13 16.00 -12.51
N ARG A 191 11.16 16.33 -11.66
CA ARG A 191 10.39 17.57 -11.77
C ARG A 191 11.29 18.78 -11.55
N PHE A 192 12.16 18.74 -10.55
CA PHE A 192 13.07 19.83 -10.22
C PHE A 192 14.08 20.10 -11.34
N LYS A 193 14.74 19.06 -11.87
CA LYS A 193 15.74 19.18 -12.95
C LYS A 193 15.16 19.76 -14.24
N LYS A 194 13.89 19.49 -14.56
CA LYS A 194 13.22 20.10 -15.73
C LYS A 194 13.16 21.63 -15.67
N TYR A 195 13.43 22.24 -14.52
CA TYR A 195 13.49 23.70 -14.33
C TYR A 195 14.91 24.26 -14.27
N ASP A 196 15.93 23.41 -14.19
CA ASP A 196 17.35 23.81 -14.03
C ASP A 196 18.11 23.79 -15.38
N LEU A 197 17.44 23.43 -16.48
CA LEU A 197 18.00 23.28 -17.83
C LEU A 197 17.36 24.21 -18.88
N GLN A 198 16.91 25.39 -18.47
CA GLN A 198 16.53 26.49 -19.36
C GLN A 198 17.22 27.77 -18.88
#